data_AF-A0A4Z1JYW2-F1
#
_entry.id   AF-A0A4Z1JYW2-F1
#
_cell.length_a   1.000
_cell.length_b   1.000
_cell.length_c   1.000
_cell.angle_alpha   90.00
_cell.angle_beta   90.00
_cell.angle_gamma   90.00
#
_symmetry.space_group_name_H-M   'P 1'
#
loop_
_entity.id
_entity.type
_entity.pdbx_description
1 polymer ?
#
loop_
_entity_poly.entity_id
_entity_poly.type
_entity_poly.pdbx_seq_one_letter_code
_entity_poly.pdbx_strand_id
1 'polypeptide(L)'
;MSGSNKKRKYTRARDPATGRFCAAPKPQAPDPVTAAKTVSEEQYNVLLDKTHRDKEGYLEELKREKSKFEQKEKEVEELEREIARLTESSRDIDRQRQELEDKYLKEFEQQKQETEEIKQEQERRVAHLQEVIREHGLEENCDIAWDGDFKEKLKKFRDRRLNHYTSVKVLIVLWASDDLGLSEEVDNLARVFEHSYSFNVVKFAIPDLDPANALARRVQEFIGDDSPDTLLIFSYNGHGSIENKSCNAIWSGRGGDSRMPSNGIQTLLEESKSDTLLLYDACHSANTAISLDPPAGSVTELIAACGFEAIARTGENSFTSVFTRELSSAATQGAVSVSRLYNRVLARLRNNRDRKTNATPVRCTLVSDNDRTSIILEPLLPPPVIASHQSSELLDDVNAVYNIGIVKRGLKMGDTSVFLKWLLRAPSDVIDVQLRRINIQKQTSSNGGHES
;
A
#
# COMPACT_ATOMS: atom_id res chain seq x y z
N MET A 1 2.26 58.17 -5.90
CA MET A 1 2.48 59.32 -4.99
C MET A 1 3.90 59.85 -5.19
N SER A 2 3.99 61.16 -5.42
CA SER A 2 5.14 62.10 -5.27
C SER A 2 6.58 61.63 -5.51
N GLY A 3 7.18 62.16 -6.58
CA GLY A 3 8.64 62.25 -6.76
C GLY A 3 9.28 63.31 -5.84
N SER A 4 10.57 63.14 -5.54
CA SER A 4 11.35 64.09 -4.72
C SER A 4 12.65 64.51 -5.42
N ASN A 5 12.65 65.76 -5.88
CA ASN A 5 13.80 66.49 -6.41
C ASN A 5 14.61 67.11 -5.24
N LYS A 6 15.88 66.74 -5.06
CA LYS A 6 16.79 67.38 -4.09
C LYS A 6 17.63 68.49 -4.75
N LYS A 7 17.31 69.76 -4.45
CA LYS A 7 18.15 70.93 -4.75
C LYS A 7 19.27 71.07 -3.70
N ARG A 8 20.54 71.17 -4.11
CA ARG A 8 21.65 71.58 -3.23
C ARG A 8 21.80 73.11 -3.21
N LYS A 9 21.76 73.71 -2.01
CA LYS A 9 22.04 75.13 -1.73
C LYS A 9 23.54 75.31 -1.47
N TYR A 10 24.13 76.37 -2.04
CA TYR A 10 25.47 76.86 -1.69
C TYR A 10 25.39 77.79 -0.48
N THR A 11 26.19 77.53 0.57
CA THR A 11 26.35 78.40 1.73
C THR A 11 27.79 78.93 1.77
N ARG A 12 27.97 80.25 1.61
CA ARG A 12 29.25 80.96 1.81
C ARG A 12 29.55 81.09 3.31
N ALA A 13 30.76 80.74 3.71
CA ALA A 13 31.26 80.89 5.09
C ALA A 13 31.50 82.37 5.45
N ARG A 14 31.21 82.74 6.70
CA ARG A 14 31.49 84.06 7.32
C ARG A 14 32.72 83.96 8.22
N ASP A 15 33.45 85.07 8.34
CA ASP A 15 34.58 85.19 9.28
C ASP A 15 34.07 85.22 10.74
N PRO A 16 34.58 84.33 11.64
CA PRO A 16 34.06 84.16 12.99
C PRO A 16 34.34 85.33 13.97
N ALA A 17 35.24 86.25 13.66
CA ALA A 17 35.64 87.29 14.62
C ALA A 17 34.88 88.63 14.44
N THR A 18 34.28 88.90 13.28
CA THR A 18 33.60 90.18 12.99
C THR A 18 32.26 90.05 12.25
N GLY A 19 31.83 88.84 11.91
CA GLY A 19 30.44 88.55 11.47
C GLY A 19 29.99 89.13 10.12
N ARG A 20 30.87 89.79 9.35
CA ARG A 20 30.57 90.32 8.01
C ARG A 20 31.20 89.46 6.89
N PHE A 21 30.59 89.48 5.72
CA PHE A 21 31.07 88.78 4.53
C PHE A 21 32.27 89.51 3.92
N CYS A 22 33.39 88.80 3.69
CA CYS A 22 34.60 89.38 3.10
C CYS A 22 34.40 89.68 1.60
N ALA A 23 34.60 90.94 1.21
CA ALA A 23 34.71 91.36 -0.18
C ALA A 23 36.13 91.07 -0.71
N ALA A 24 36.24 90.61 -1.95
CA ALA A 24 37.52 90.32 -2.60
C ALA A 24 38.34 91.61 -2.82
N PRO A 25 39.66 91.63 -2.54
CA PRO A 25 40.51 92.80 -2.77
C PRO A 25 40.79 93.03 -4.27
N LYS A 26 40.75 94.30 -4.71
CA LYS A 26 41.28 94.75 -6.02
C LYS A 26 42.82 94.77 -5.97
N PRO A 27 43.55 94.23 -6.97
CA PRO A 27 45.00 94.38 -7.04
C PRO A 27 45.40 95.74 -7.65
N GLN A 28 46.30 96.44 -6.96
CA GLN A 28 47.12 97.53 -7.49
C GLN A 28 48.16 96.99 -8.48
N ALA A 29 48.52 97.80 -9.48
CA ALA A 29 49.60 97.50 -10.42
C ALA A 29 50.99 97.73 -9.78
N PRO A 30 51.97 96.82 -9.96
CA PRO A 30 53.37 97.10 -9.65
C PRO A 30 54.17 97.57 -10.88
N ASP A 31 55.06 98.52 -10.62
CA ASP A 31 56.05 99.13 -11.52
C ASP A 31 57.05 98.10 -12.12
N PRO A 32 57.62 98.38 -13.31
CA PRO A 32 58.49 97.47 -14.03
C PRO A 32 59.94 97.67 -13.58
N VAL A 33 60.61 96.59 -13.15
CA VAL A 33 62.05 96.31 -13.40
C VAL A 33 62.45 95.07 -12.61
N THR A 34 63.11 94.15 -13.32
CA THR A 34 63.88 92.99 -12.84
C THR A 34 63.17 91.62 -12.81
N ALA A 35 63.83 90.68 -13.51
CA ALA A 35 63.71 89.23 -13.46
C ALA A 35 62.61 88.57 -14.32
N ALA A 36 62.76 88.73 -15.63
CA ALA A 36 62.56 87.59 -16.53
C ALA A 36 63.51 86.45 -16.08
N LYS A 37 63.00 85.51 -15.27
CA LYS A 37 63.54 84.14 -15.23
C LYS A 37 62.72 83.34 -16.22
N THR A 38 63.29 83.20 -17.41
CA THR A 38 62.90 82.25 -18.43
C THR A 38 62.73 80.88 -17.81
N VAL A 39 61.48 80.38 -17.73
CA VAL A 39 61.25 78.94 -17.63
C VAL A 39 61.92 78.36 -18.87
N SER A 40 62.98 77.57 -18.68
CA SER A 40 63.65 76.91 -19.81
C SER A 40 62.62 76.11 -20.61
N GLU A 41 62.73 76.14 -21.93
CA GLU A 41 61.84 75.44 -22.86
C GLU A 41 61.66 73.96 -22.46
N GLU A 42 62.71 73.35 -21.93
CA GLU A 42 62.73 71.99 -21.38
C GLU A 42 61.78 71.80 -20.19
N GLN A 43 61.74 72.73 -19.23
CA GLN A 43 60.82 72.65 -18.08
C GLN A 43 59.36 72.88 -18.47
N TYR A 44 59.11 73.77 -19.44
CA TYR A 44 57.78 73.97 -20.00
C TYR A 44 57.30 72.72 -20.74
N ASN A 45 58.16 72.11 -21.56
CA ASN A 45 57.86 70.90 -22.30
C ASN A 45 57.63 69.69 -21.37
N VAL A 46 58.37 69.55 -20.26
CA VAL A 46 58.13 68.49 -19.26
C VAL A 46 56.79 68.64 -18.56
N LEU A 47 56.37 69.86 -18.24
CA LEU A 47 55.05 70.12 -17.65
C LEU A 47 53.93 69.87 -18.67
N LEU A 48 54.11 70.28 -19.93
CA LEU A 48 53.17 70.00 -21.01
C LEU A 48 53.01 68.48 -21.22
N ASP A 49 54.13 67.74 -21.29
CA ASP A 49 54.17 66.30 -21.51
C ASP A 49 53.57 65.51 -20.33
N LYS A 50 53.77 65.96 -19.09
CA LYS A 50 53.03 65.42 -17.92
C LYS A 50 51.52 65.68 -18.03
N THR A 51 51.12 66.90 -18.38
CA THR A 51 49.69 67.26 -18.49
C THR A 51 49.01 66.52 -19.65
N HIS A 52 49.74 66.26 -20.74
CA HIS A 52 49.27 65.44 -21.86
C HIS A 52 49.14 63.97 -21.48
N ARG A 53 50.14 63.38 -20.80
CA ARG A 53 50.06 62.00 -20.27
C ARG A 53 48.91 61.82 -19.27
N ASP A 54 48.68 62.79 -18.38
CA ASP A 54 47.59 62.73 -17.41
C ASP A 54 46.21 62.81 -18.09
N LYS A 55 46.09 63.62 -19.16
CA LYS A 55 44.86 63.70 -19.98
C LYS A 55 44.60 62.44 -20.79
N GLU A 56 45.64 61.84 -21.37
CA GLU A 56 45.52 60.56 -22.08
C GLU A 56 45.14 59.43 -21.13
N GLY A 57 45.75 59.37 -19.93
CA GLY A 57 45.37 58.42 -18.89
C GLY A 57 43.90 58.57 -18.47
N TYR A 58 43.43 59.80 -18.26
CA TYR A 58 42.03 60.07 -17.91
C TYR A 58 41.07 59.70 -19.07
N LEU A 59 41.48 59.93 -20.32
CA LEU A 59 40.68 59.58 -21.49
C LEU A 59 40.56 58.06 -21.67
N GLU A 60 41.63 57.32 -21.45
CA GLU A 60 41.61 55.85 -21.50
C GLU A 60 40.79 55.24 -20.35
N GLU A 61 40.84 55.83 -19.16
CA GLU A 61 39.98 55.43 -18.04
C GLU A 61 38.50 55.67 -18.35
N LEU A 62 38.18 56.82 -18.95
CA LEU A 62 36.80 57.16 -19.37
C LEU A 62 36.29 56.24 -20.48
N LYS A 63 37.15 55.86 -21.45
CA LYS A 63 36.81 54.84 -22.46
C LYS A 63 36.55 53.49 -21.82
N ARG A 64 37.34 53.09 -20.82
CA ARG A 64 37.16 51.84 -20.09
C ARG A 64 35.87 51.82 -19.28
N GLU A 65 35.53 52.93 -18.61
CA GLU A 65 34.24 53.05 -17.91
C GLU A 65 33.05 53.04 -18.87
N LYS A 66 33.16 53.74 -20.01
CA LYS A 66 32.13 53.71 -21.06
C LYS A 66 31.89 52.29 -21.57
N SER A 67 32.96 51.53 -21.84
CA SER A 67 32.86 50.14 -22.27
C SER A 67 32.20 49.24 -21.20
N LYS A 68 32.51 49.45 -19.91
CA LYS A 68 31.83 48.74 -18.82
C LYS A 68 30.34 49.08 -18.74
N PHE A 69 29.97 50.34 -18.99
CA PHE A 69 28.57 50.78 -18.98
C PHE A 69 27.80 50.15 -20.14
N GLU A 70 28.36 50.18 -21.35
CA GLU A 70 27.78 49.52 -22.54
C GLU A 70 27.61 48.01 -22.34
N GLN A 71 28.52 47.36 -21.62
CA GLN A 71 28.38 45.94 -21.27
C GLN A 71 27.23 45.71 -20.28
N LYS A 72 27.13 46.52 -19.23
CA LYS A 72 26.02 46.44 -18.26
C LYS A 72 24.66 46.74 -18.89
N GLU A 73 24.60 47.66 -19.84
CA GLU A 73 23.38 47.98 -20.58
C GLU A 73 22.88 46.75 -21.35
N LYS A 74 23.78 46.00 -22.00
CA LYS A 74 23.45 44.73 -22.65
C LYS A 74 22.97 43.67 -21.67
N GLU A 75 23.61 43.56 -20.50
CA GLU A 75 23.18 42.63 -19.44
C GLU A 75 21.78 42.97 -18.91
N VAL A 76 21.47 44.26 -18.75
CA VAL A 76 20.13 44.72 -18.35
C VAL A 76 19.09 44.38 -19.41
N GLU A 77 19.37 44.63 -20.70
CA GLU A 77 18.45 44.24 -21.77
C GLU A 77 18.20 42.73 -21.82
N GLU A 78 19.21 41.90 -21.54
CA GLU A 78 19.05 40.44 -21.47
C GLU A 78 18.16 40.02 -20.30
N LEU A 79 18.37 40.62 -19.12
CA LEU A 79 17.52 40.39 -17.95
C LEU A 79 16.08 40.85 -18.17
N GLU A 80 15.85 41.97 -18.86
CA GLU A 80 14.51 42.44 -19.19
C GLU A 80 13.77 41.46 -20.11
N ARG A 81 14.47 40.87 -21.10
CA ARG A 81 13.89 39.81 -21.95
C ARG A 81 13.54 38.56 -21.15
N GLU A 82 14.39 38.18 -20.21
CA GLU A 82 14.13 36.99 -19.37
C GLU A 82 12.98 37.22 -18.38
N ILE A 83 12.87 38.41 -17.79
CA ILE A 83 11.71 38.78 -16.95
C ILE A 83 10.42 38.74 -17.77
N ALA A 84 10.43 39.24 -19.01
CA ALA A 84 9.25 39.17 -19.88
C ALA A 84 8.85 37.72 -20.18
N ARG A 85 9.83 36.84 -20.44
CA ARG A 85 9.60 35.41 -20.67
C ARG A 85 9.03 34.71 -19.43
N LEU A 86 9.60 34.95 -18.25
CA LEU A 86 9.12 34.37 -16.99
C LEU A 86 7.73 34.87 -16.63
N THR A 87 7.43 36.14 -16.92
CA THR A 87 6.10 36.71 -16.70
C THR A 87 5.04 36.01 -17.55
N GLU A 88 5.34 35.73 -18.81
CA GLU A 88 4.42 35.01 -19.68
C GLU A 88 4.24 33.56 -19.24
N SER A 89 5.33 32.88 -18.85
CA SER A 89 5.25 31.52 -18.28
C SER A 89 4.41 31.47 -17.01
N SER A 90 4.47 32.49 -16.15
CA SER A 90 3.63 32.58 -14.95
C SER A 90 2.16 32.68 -15.29
N ARG A 91 1.80 33.46 -16.31
CA ARG A 91 0.40 33.59 -16.78
C ARG A 91 -0.14 32.29 -17.34
N ASP A 92 0.68 31.54 -18.08
CA ASP A 92 0.30 30.22 -18.58
C ASP A 92 0.04 29.22 -17.44
N ILE A 93 0.87 29.24 -16.39
CA ILE A 93 0.67 28.42 -15.18
C ILE A 93 -0.62 28.83 -14.46
N ASP A 94 -0.87 30.12 -14.30
CA ASP A 94 -2.11 30.62 -13.67
C ASP A 94 -3.35 30.18 -14.45
N ARG A 95 -3.30 30.21 -15.80
CA ARG A 95 -4.38 29.69 -16.65
C ARG A 95 -4.59 28.19 -16.43
N GLN A 96 -3.52 27.39 -16.44
CA GLN A 96 -3.62 25.95 -16.22
C GLN A 96 -4.19 25.61 -14.85
N ARG A 97 -3.78 26.36 -13.82
CA ARG A 97 -4.34 26.21 -12.46
C ARG A 97 -5.84 26.48 -12.44
N GLN A 98 -6.29 27.54 -13.11
CA GLN A 98 -7.71 27.89 -13.16
C GLN A 98 -8.53 26.85 -13.93
N GLU A 99 -8.01 26.31 -15.04
CA GLU A 99 -8.63 25.20 -15.78
C GLU A 99 -8.76 23.93 -14.92
N LEU A 100 -7.75 23.63 -14.10
CA LEU A 100 -7.79 22.53 -13.13
C LEU A 100 -8.84 22.76 -12.04
N GLU A 101 -8.92 23.97 -11.46
CA GLU A 101 -9.92 24.32 -10.46
C GLU A 101 -11.35 24.19 -11.00
N ASP A 102 -11.61 24.67 -12.22
CA ASP A 102 -12.91 24.53 -12.88
C ASP A 102 -13.25 23.06 -13.15
N LYS A 103 -12.27 22.25 -13.53
CA LYS A 103 -12.44 20.81 -13.73
C LYS A 103 -12.82 20.10 -12.42
N TYR A 104 -12.10 20.39 -11.33
CA TYR A 104 -12.40 19.83 -10.01
C TYR A 104 -13.78 20.26 -9.50
N LEU A 105 -14.16 21.52 -9.71
CA LEU A 105 -15.48 22.01 -9.30
C LEU A 105 -16.60 21.27 -10.05
N LYS A 106 -16.43 21.04 -11.35
CA LYS A 106 -17.39 20.30 -12.18
C LYS A 106 -17.49 18.84 -11.75
N GLU A 107 -16.37 18.17 -11.47
CA GLU A 107 -16.34 16.81 -10.94
C GLU A 107 -17.03 16.72 -9.57
N PHE A 108 -16.81 17.70 -8.69
CA PHE A 108 -17.46 17.78 -7.38
C PHE A 108 -18.99 17.96 -7.50
N GLU A 109 -19.46 18.82 -8.40
CA GLU A 109 -20.89 18.98 -8.65
C GLU A 109 -21.52 17.71 -9.22
N GLN A 110 -20.82 17.01 -10.11
CA GLN A 110 -21.28 15.73 -10.66
C GLN A 110 -21.40 14.66 -9.56
N GLN A 111 -20.38 14.50 -8.70
CA GLN A 111 -20.43 13.56 -7.58
C GLN A 111 -21.57 13.87 -6.61
N LYS A 112 -21.81 15.16 -6.34
CA LYS A 112 -22.93 15.60 -5.50
C LYS A 112 -24.28 15.20 -6.11
N GLN A 113 -24.43 15.34 -7.43
CA GLN A 113 -25.64 14.94 -8.14
C GLN A 113 -25.82 13.41 -8.12
N GLU A 114 -24.77 12.64 -8.39
CA GLU A 114 -24.79 11.17 -8.32
C GLU A 114 -25.15 10.68 -6.90
N THR A 115 -24.63 11.33 -5.86
CA THR A 115 -24.96 11.02 -4.46
C THR A 115 -26.43 11.27 -4.15
N GLU A 116 -26.99 12.38 -4.66
CA GLU A 116 -28.41 12.68 -4.47
C GLU A 116 -29.31 11.70 -5.25
N GLU A 117 -28.90 11.27 -6.45
CA GLU A 117 -29.60 10.22 -7.21
C GLU A 117 -29.58 8.87 -6.48
N ILE A 118 -28.44 8.48 -5.91
CA ILE A 118 -28.33 7.27 -5.07
C ILE A 118 -29.26 7.36 -3.85
N LYS A 119 -29.31 8.52 -3.20
CA LYS A 119 -30.17 8.75 -2.04
C LYS A 119 -31.64 8.67 -2.42
N GLN A 120 -32.06 9.26 -3.54
CA GLN A 120 -33.43 9.18 -4.03
C GLN A 120 -33.83 7.75 -4.43
N GLU A 121 -32.92 7.00 -5.06
CA GLU A 121 -33.14 5.59 -5.38
C GLU A 121 -33.25 4.74 -4.11
N GLN A 122 -32.45 5.05 -3.08
CA GLN A 122 -32.56 4.39 -1.77
C GLN A 122 -33.92 4.67 -1.11
N GLU A 123 -34.40 5.92 -1.14
CA GLU A 123 -35.73 6.29 -0.64
C GLU A 123 -36.84 5.55 -1.41
N ARG A 124 -36.75 5.45 -2.74
CA ARG A 124 -37.69 4.65 -3.56
C ARG A 124 -37.69 3.18 -3.19
N ARG A 125 -36.52 2.56 -3.00
CA ARG A 125 -36.42 1.14 -2.63
C ARG A 125 -36.97 0.86 -1.24
N VAL A 126 -36.75 1.77 -0.29
CA VAL A 126 -37.33 1.69 1.05
C VAL A 126 -38.86 1.78 0.96
N ALA A 127 -39.40 2.73 0.19
CA ALA A 127 -40.83 2.85 -0.04
C ALA A 127 -41.43 1.61 -0.73
N HIS A 128 -40.72 1.05 -1.71
CA HIS A 128 -41.13 -0.18 -2.39
C HIS A 128 -41.12 -1.40 -1.44
N LEU A 129 -40.10 -1.53 -0.60
CA LEU A 129 -40.04 -2.55 0.44
C LEU A 129 -41.20 -2.40 1.43
N GLN A 130 -41.52 -1.17 1.85
CA GLN A 130 -42.67 -0.89 2.71
C GLN A 130 -43.98 -1.34 2.06
N GLU A 131 -44.14 -1.13 0.75
CA GLU A 131 -45.33 -1.54 -0.01
C GLU A 131 -45.43 -3.06 -0.15
N VAL A 132 -44.33 -3.74 -0.50
CA VAL A 132 -44.28 -5.22 -0.56
C VAL A 132 -44.62 -5.82 0.80
N ILE A 133 -44.10 -5.24 1.89
CA ILE A 133 -44.38 -5.68 3.26
C ILE A 133 -45.86 -5.46 3.62
N ARG A 134 -46.46 -4.36 3.18
CA ARG A 134 -47.89 -4.03 3.35
C ARG A 134 -48.78 -5.04 2.61
N GLU A 135 -48.48 -5.33 1.35
CA GLU A 135 -49.22 -6.29 0.52
C GLU A 135 -49.17 -7.72 1.09
N HIS A 136 -48.04 -8.12 1.65
CA HIS A 136 -47.81 -9.50 2.10
C HIS A 136 -48.10 -9.73 3.59
N GLY A 137 -48.61 -8.72 4.32
CA GLY A 137 -49.15 -8.89 5.68
C GLY A 137 -48.13 -9.43 6.69
N LEU A 138 -46.88 -8.95 6.66
CA LEU A 138 -45.87 -9.36 7.63
C LEU A 138 -46.13 -8.64 8.96
N GLU A 139 -46.75 -9.35 9.92
CA GLU A 139 -47.07 -8.83 11.24
C GLU A 139 -45.82 -8.40 12.02
N GLU A 140 -45.99 -7.28 12.75
CA GLU A 140 -45.03 -6.71 13.68
C GLU A 140 -44.60 -7.75 14.72
N ASN A 141 -43.28 -7.92 14.84
CA ASN A 141 -42.70 -8.21 16.13
C ASN A 141 -41.40 -7.41 16.26
N CYS A 142 -41.56 -6.17 16.70
CA CYS A 142 -40.50 -5.26 17.11
C CYS A 142 -39.82 -5.70 18.43
N ASP A 143 -39.86 -7.00 18.76
CA ASP A 143 -39.25 -7.61 19.96
C ASP A 143 -38.32 -8.78 19.64
N ILE A 144 -37.91 -8.95 18.37
CA ILE A 144 -36.74 -9.78 18.08
C ILE A 144 -35.51 -8.98 18.52
N ALA A 145 -35.13 -9.12 19.79
CA ALA A 145 -33.80 -8.78 20.25
C ALA A 145 -32.87 -9.86 19.70
N TRP A 146 -31.84 -9.45 18.96
CA TRP A 146 -30.69 -10.32 18.73
C TRP A 146 -30.19 -10.77 20.09
N ASP A 147 -30.08 -12.09 20.30
CA ASP A 147 -29.54 -12.59 21.55
C ASP A 147 -28.12 -12.03 21.77
N GLY A 148 -27.71 -11.90 23.04
CA GLY A 148 -26.41 -11.31 23.38
C GLY A 148 -25.23 -12.11 22.80
N ASP A 149 -25.40 -13.43 22.70
CA ASP A 149 -24.42 -14.36 22.13
C ASP A 149 -24.19 -14.09 20.64
N PHE A 150 -25.24 -13.77 19.88
CA PHE A 150 -25.18 -13.43 18.47
C PHE A 150 -24.41 -12.14 18.22
N LYS A 151 -24.62 -11.11 19.04
CA LYS A 151 -23.87 -9.85 18.95
C LYS A 151 -22.39 -10.06 19.27
N GLU A 152 -22.06 -10.86 20.27
CA GLU A 152 -20.67 -11.22 20.58
C GLU A 152 -20.02 -12.05 19.47
N LYS A 153 -20.75 -13.01 18.87
CA LYS A 153 -20.29 -13.76 17.71
C LYS A 153 -20.13 -12.89 16.45
N LEU A 154 -20.95 -11.84 16.28
CA LEU A 154 -20.81 -10.87 15.19
C LEU A 154 -19.63 -9.91 15.40
N LYS A 155 -19.28 -9.55 16.64
CA LYS A 155 -18.03 -8.83 16.91
C LYS A 155 -16.83 -9.69 16.50
N LYS A 156 -16.84 -10.96 16.90
CA LYS A 156 -15.84 -11.95 16.45
C LYS A 156 -15.81 -12.13 14.93
N PHE A 157 -16.92 -11.88 14.21
CA PHE A 157 -16.93 -11.93 12.74
C PHE A 157 -16.03 -10.87 12.10
N ARG A 158 -15.97 -9.64 12.66
CA ARG A 158 -15.06 -8.59 12.18
C ARG A 158 -13.61 -8.97 12.41
N ASP A 159 -13.33 -9.48 13.62
CA ASP A 159 -12.03 -10.01 13.95
C ASP A 159 -11.70 -11.06 12.89
N ARG A 160 -12.45 -12.16 12.78
CA ARG A 160 -12.20 -13.33 11.89
C ARG A 160 -11.95 -13.05 10.39
N ARG A 161 -12.18 -11.82 9.89
CA ARG A 161 -11.93 -11.43 8.49
C ARG A 161 -10.72 -10.53 8.30
N LEU A 162 -10.34 -9.77 9.32
CA LEU A 162 -9.06 -9.09 9.35
C LEU A 162 -8.00 -10.16 9.59
N ASN A 163 -6.91 -10.11 8.85
CA ASN A 163 -5.80 -11.02 9.05
C ASN A 163 -5.22 -10.79 10.45
N HIS A 164 -5.43 -11.75 11.35
CA HIS A 164 -4.96 -11.68 12.74
C HIS A 164 -3.45 -11.85 12.87
N TYR A 165 -2.81 -12.29 11.79
CA TYR A 165 -1.43 -12.69 11.86
C TYR A 165 -0.54 -11.46 11.96
N THR A 166 0.00 -11.25 13.16
CA THR A 166 1.08 -10.30 13.40
C THR A 166 2.41 -10.81 12.83
N SER A 167 2.50 -12.13 12.60
CA SER A 167 3.66 -12.80 12.01
C SER A 167 3.22 -13.98 11.15
N VAL A 168 3.90 -14.18 10.02
CA VAL A 168 3.76 -15.38 9.21
C VAL A 168 5.13 -16.00 9.00
N LYS A 169 5.27 -17.27 9.39
CA LYS A 169 6.51 -18.04 9.26
C LYS A 169 6.29 -19.12 8.20
N VAL A 170 7.24 -19.29 7.29
CA VAL A 170 7.21 -20.29 6.22
C VAL A 170 8.44 -21.19 6.35
N LEU A 171 8.24 -22.50 6.46
CA LEU A 171 9.30 -23.50 6.44
C LEU A 171 9.13 -24.37 5.19
N ILE A 172 10.06 -24.23 4.25
CA ILE A 172 10.11 -25.05 3.04
C ILE A 172 11.16 -26.13 3.24
N VAL A 173 10.76 -27.38 3.12
CA VAL A 173 11.62 -28.54 3.36
C VAL A 173 11.76 -29.39 2.12
N LEU A 174 12.97 -29.90 1.93
CA LEU A 174 13.38 -30.78 0.85
C LEU A 174 14.53 -31.64 1.33
N TRP A 175 14.76 -32.79 0.72
CA TRP A 175 15.87 -33.67 1.11
C TRP A 175 17.20 -33.06 0.68
N ALA A 176 18.23 -33.17 1.53
CA ALA A 176 19.59 -32.80 1.15
C ALA A 176 20.09 -33.62 -0.06
N SER A 177 19.60 -34.86 -0.18
CA SER A 177 19.89 -35.77 -1.27
C SER A 177 18.92 -35.65 -2.46
N ASP A 178 18.03 -34.65 -2.53
CA ASP A 178 16.95 -34.63 -3.53
C ASP A 178 17.47 -34.80 -4.97
N ASP A 179 16.74 -35.58 -5.77
CA ASP A 179 17.07 -35.89 -7.18
C ASP A 179 16.00 -35.42 -8.17
N LEU A 180 15.01 -34.66 -7.71
CA LEU A 180 13.88 -34.19 -8.51
C LEU A 180 14.16 -32.86 -9.20
N GLY A 181 15.23 -32.14 -8.81
CA GLY A 181 15.61 -30.87 -9.42
C GLY A 181 14.67 -29.72 -9.08
N LEU A 182 14.01 -29.78 -7.91
CA LEU A 182 12.96 -28.84 -7.48
C LEU A 182 13.48 -27.46 -7.04
N SER A 183 14.80 -27.23 -7.08
CA SER A 183 15.42 -26.03 -6.50
C SER A 183 14.84 -24.74 -7.07
N GLU A 184 14.63 -24.66 -8.39
CA GLU A 184 14.07 -23.46 -9.02
C GLU A 184 12.60 -23.21 -8.61
N GLU A 185 11.79 -24.27 -8.55
CA GLU A 185 10.38 -24.19 -8.18
C GLU A 185 10.23 -23.74 -6.72
N VAL A 186 11.03 -24.32 -5.82
CA VAL A 186 11.10 -23.95 -4.41
C VAL A 186 11.64 -22.53 -4.22
N ASP A 187 12.64 -22.12 -5.01
CA ASP A 187 13.19 -20.77 -4.98
C ASP A 187 12.15 -19.74 -5.38
N ASN A 188 11.37 -20.03 -6.42
CA ASN A 188 10.28 -19.16 -6.87
C ASN A 188 9.16 -19.07 -5.82
N LEU A 189 8.77 -20.18 -5.20
CA LEU A 189 7.79 -20.19 -4.11
C LEU A 189 8.27 -19.32 -2.93
N ALA A 190 9.52 -19.51 -2.50
CA ALA A 190 10.13 -18.73 -1.43
C ALA A 190 10.13 -17.23 -1.76
N ARG A 191 10.53 -16.86 -2.99
CA ARG A 191 10.53 -15.46 -3.43
C ARG A 191 9.16 -14.82 -3.35
N VAL A 192 8.09 -15.52 -3.74
CA VAL A 192 6.72 -14.98 -3.67
C VAL A 192 6.32 -14.75 -2.21
N PHE A 193 6.57 -15.71 -1.31
CA PHE A 193 6.29 -15.52 0.11
C PHE A 193 7.10 -14.38 0.74
N GLU A 194 8.40 -14.27 0.42
CA GLU A 194 9.27 -13.22 0.96
C GLU A 194 8.91 -11.83 0.40
N HIS A 195 8.80 -11.70 -0.92
CA HIS A 195 8.79 -10.39 -1.58
C HIS A 195 7.37 -9.90 -1.86
N SER A 196 6.43 -10.79 -2.16
CA SER A 196 5.04 -10.40 -2.46
C SER A 196 4.17 -10.40 -1.21
N TYR A 197 4.51 -11.22 -0.20
CA TYR A 197 3.74 -11.36 1.03
C TYR A 197 4.46 -10.84 2.28
N SER A 198 5.75 -10.51 2.21
CA SER A 198 6.55 -10.07 3.36
C SER A 198 6.60 -11.10 4.51
N PHE A 199 6.53 -12.40 4.20
CA PHE A 199 6.58 -13.47 5.19
C PHE A 199 8.03 -13.83 5.55
N ASN A 200 8.22 -14.39 6.75
CA ASN A 200 9.52 -14.91 7.18
C ASN A 200 9.72 -16.32 6.63
N VAL A 201 10.59 -16.50 5.64
CA VAL A 201 10.78 -17.77 4.94
C VAL A 201 12.12 -18.39 5.31
N VAL A 202 12.11 -19.69 5.64
CA VAL A 202 13.31 -20.49 5.84
C VAL A 202 13.23 -21.77 5.03
N LYS A 203 14.34 -22.13 4.37
CA LYS A 203 14.52 -23.43 3.73
C LYS A 203 15.30 -24.36 4.64
N PHE A 204 14.92 -25.63 4.68
CA PHE A 204 15.63 -26.65 5.44
C PHE A 204 15.86 -27.90 4.61
N ALA A 205 17.13 -28.32 4.53
CA ALA A 205 17.53 -29.57 3.90
C ALA A 205 17.45 -30.70 4.93
N ILE A 206 16.53 -31.66 4.72
CA ILE A 206 16.39 -32.84 5.58
C ILE A 206 17.64 -33.71 5.37
N PRO A 207 18.42 -33.99 6.43
CA PRO A 207 19.60 -34.83 6.30
C PRO A 207 19.22 -36.29 6.08
N ASP A 208 20.07 -37.05 5.39
CA ASP A 208 19.88 -38.49 5.20
C ASP A 208 20.03 -39.30 6.49
N LEU A 209 20.88 -38.82 7.40
CA LEU A 209 21.10 -39.43 8.70
C LEU A 209 20.19 -38.79 9.75
N ASP A 210 19.45 -39.64 10.44
CA ASP A 210 18.50 -39.24 11.48
C ASP A 210 17.46 -38.16 11.04
N PRO A 211 16.79 -38.35 9.88
CA PRO A 211 15.94 -37.34 9.26
C PRO A 211 14.77 -36.92 10.15
N ALA A 212 14.14 -37.89 10.83
CA ALA A 212 12.96 -37.65 11.66
C ALA A 212 13.27 -36.73 12.85
N ASN A 213 14.34 -37.00 13.60
CA ASN A 213 14.73 -36.18 14.75
C ASN A 213 15.28 -34.82 14.32
N ALA A 214 16.00 -34.76 13.20
CA ALA A 214 16.50 -33.50 12.65
C ALA A 214 15.35 -32.58 12.24
N LEU A 215 14.37 -33.10 11.48
CA LEU A 215 13.22 -32.32 11.06
C LEU A 215 12.30 -31.97 12.23
N ALA A 216 12.04 -32.89 13.17
CA ALA A 216 11.21 -32.60 14.34
C ALA A 216 11.78 -31.45 15.18
N ARG A 217 13.10 -31.43 15.43
CA ARG A 217 13.77 -30.31 16.11
C ARG A 217 13.60 -29.00 15.34
N ARG A 218 13.80 -29.03 14.02
CA ARG A 218 13.63 -27.85 13.17
C ARG A 218 12.20 -27.32 13.19
N VAL A 219 11.20 -28.21 13.20
CA VAL A 219 9.77 -27.86 13.26
C VAL A 219 9.42 -27.27 14.63
N GLN A 220 9.95 -27.80 15.73
CA GLN A 220 9.76 -27.21 17.06
C GLN A 220 10.36 -25.80 17.15
N GLU A 221 11.57 -25.58 16.60
CA GLU A 221 12.15 -24.24 16.48
C GLU A 221 11.32 -23.30 15.61
N PHE A 222 10.71 -23.83 14.55
CA PHE A 222 9.86 -23.09 13.63
C PHE A 222 8.54 -22.64 14.28
N ILE A 223 7.90 -23.51 15.06
CA ILE A 223 6.73 -23.17 15.89
C ILE A 223 7.12 -22.06 16.88
N GLY A 224 8.21 -22.26 17.62
CA GLY A 224 8.80 -21.25 18.50
C GLY A 224 7.92 -20.95 19.72
N ASP A 225 7.34 -19.76 19.76
CA ASP A 225 6.52 -19.24 20.86
C ASP A 225 5.07 -19.75 20.86
N ASP A 226 4.66 -20.48 19.81
CA ASP A 226 3.33 -21.09 19.70
C ASP A 226 2.20 -20.05 19.87
N SER A 227 2.38 -18.89 19.26
CA SER A 227 1.43 -17.78 19.36
C SER A 227 0.21 -18.01 18.46
N PRO A 228 -1.03 -17.80 18.98
CA PRO A 228 -2.24 -17.86 18.16
C PRO A 228 -2.34 -16.74 17.12
N ASP A 229 -1.52 -15.69 17.25
CA ASP A 229 -1.42 -14.56 16.31
C ASP A 229 -0.36 -14.79 15.23
N THR A 230 0.11 -16.03 15.07
CA THR A 230 1.08 -16.44 14.04
C THR A 230 0.45 -17.44 13.09
N LEU A 231 0.70 -17.28 11.79
CA LEU A 231 0.43 -18.32 10.79
C LEU A 231 1.71 -19.09 10.49
N LEU A 232 1.62 -20.41 10.58
CA LEU A 232 2.68 -21.34 10.16
C LEU A 232 2.35 -21.88 8.77
N ILE A 233 3.28 -21.75 7.82
CA ILE A 233 3.18 -22.39 6.51
C ILE A 233 4.31 -23.40 6.39
N PHE A 234 3.96 -24.69 6.33
CA PHE A 234 4.93 -25.76 6.17
C PHE A 234 4.80 -26.38 4.78
N SER A 235 5.88 -26.38 4.00
CA SER A 235 5.90 -26.92 2.65
C SER A 235 6.89 -28.08 2.52
N TYR A 236 6.41 -29.29 2.26
CA TYR A 236 7.25 -30.44 1.92
C TYR A 236 7.26 -30.64 0.41
N ASN A 237 8.46 -30.71 -0.17
CA ASN A 237 8.69 -30.94 -1.59
C ASN A 237 9.66 -32.11 -1.75
N GLY A 238 9.19 -33.21 -2.35
CA GLY A 238 10.03 -34.40 -2.51
C GLY A 238 9.25 -35.67 -2.80
N HIS A 239 9.92 -36.83 -2.65
CA HIS A 239 9.25 -38.12 -2.85
C HIS A 239 8.31 -38.45 -1.69
N GLY A 240 7.23 -39.13 -2.02
CA GLY A 240 6.23 -39.63 -1.08
C GLY A 240 5.81 -41.04 -1.45
N SER A 241 5.56 -41.88 -0.45
CA SER A 241 5.04 -43.23 -0.64
C SER A 241 4.15 -43.63 0.53
N ILE A 242 3.40 -44.73 0.39
CA ILE A 242 2.62 -45.31 1.49
C ILE A 242 3.32 -46.59 1.93
N GLU A 243 3.53 -46.75 3.23
CA GLU A 243 4.05 -47.98 3.78
C GLU A 243 2.98 -49.08 3.73
N ASN A 244 3.29 -50.21 3.05
CA ASN A 244 2.34 -51.29 2.77
C ASN A 244 1.67 -51.93 4.01
N LYS A 245 2.29 -51.86 5.19
CA LYS A 245 1.79 -52.53 6.41
C LYS A 245 0.99 -51.62 7.32
N SER A 246 1.47 -50.41 7.53
CA SER A 246 0.87 -49.42 8.44
C SER A 246 -0.08 -48.47 7.72
N CYS A 247 -0.02 -48.44 6.38
CA CYS A 247 -0.64 -47.42 5.54
C CYS A 247 -0.22 -45.99 5.92
N ASN A 248 0.96 -45.82 6.53
CA ASN A 248 1.48 -44.49 6.86
C ASN A 248 2.08 -43.82 5.63
N ALA A 249 1.91 -42.50 5.53
CA ALA A 249 2.63 -41.69 4.56
C ALA A 249 4.12 -41.60 4.95
N ILE A 250 4.99 -41.88 3.98
CA ILE A 250 6.45 -41.89 4.11
C ILE A 250 7.03 -40.84 3.17
N TRP A 251 7.87 -39.97 3.71
CA TRP A 251 8.72 -39.05 2.96
C TRP A 251 10.09 -39.67 2.75
N SER A 252 10.68 -39.47 1.58
CA SER A 252 11.94 -40.12 1.23
C SER A 252 12.87 -39.28 0.38
N GLY A 253 14.17 -39.47 0.61
CA GLY A 253 15.25 -38.92 -0.22
C GLY A 253 15.46 -39.73 -1.50
N ARG A 254 16.61 -39.50 -2.15
CA ARG A 254 16.96 -40.11 -3.43
C ARG A 254 16.95 -41.63 -3.37
N GLY A 255 16.36 -42.25 -4.39
CA GLY A 255 16.24 -43.72 -4.50
C GLY A 255 15.42 -44.39 -3.40
N GLY A 256 14.85 -43.62 -2.46
CA GLY A 256 14.17 -44.14 -1.29
C GLY A 256 15.11 -44.78 -0.26
N ASP A 257 16.40 -44.44 -0.22
CA ASP A 257 17.32 -45.00 0.77
C ASP A 257 17.11 -44.38 2.16
N SER A 258 16.91 -43.06 2.19
CA SER A 258 16.53 -42.31 3.38
C SER A 258 15.02 -42.16 3.42
N ARG A 259 14.37 -42.57 4.52
CA ARG A 259 12.90 -42.52 4.67
C ARG A 259 12.51 -42.12 6.08
N MET A 260 11.38 -41.43 6.20
CA MET A 260 10.75 -41.20 7.49
C MET A 260 9.22 -41.11 7.39
N PRO A 261 8.50 -41.53 8.43
CA PRO A 261 7.07 -41.24 8.55
C PRO A 261 6.80 -39.74 8.62
N SER A 262 5.80 -39.26 7.88
CA SER A 262 5.42 -37.84 7.89
C SER A 262 4.48 -37.46 9.04
N ASN A 263 3.75 -38.44 9.58
CA ASN A 263 2.70 -38.24 10.59
C ASN A 263 3.21 -37.53 11.85
N GLY A 264 4.40 -37.87 12.35
CA GLY A 264 4.95 -37.24 13.55
C GLY A 264 5.17 -35.74 13.38
N ILE A 265 5.56 -35.30 12.17
CA ILE A 265 5.73 -33.87 11.85
C ILE A 265 4.38 -33.17 11.73
N GLN A 266 3.41 -33.81 11.06
CA GLN A 266 2.06 -33.28 10.96
C GLN A 266 1.42 -33.09 12.33
N THR A 267 1.54 -34.08 13.23
CA THR A 267 1.00 -33.99 14.60
C THR A 267 1.58 -32.80 15.36
N LEU A 268 2.90 -32.56 15.29
CA LEU A 268 3.52 -31.39 15.94
C LEU A 268 2.92 -30.06 15.48
N LEU A 269 2.55 -29.97 14.21
CA LEU A 269 1.97 -28.77 13.61
C LEU A 269 0.46 -28.65 13.92
N GLU A 270 -0.28 -29.75 13.97
CA GLU A 270 -1.69 -29.79 14.35
C GLU A 270 -1.93 -29.49 15.83
N GLU A 271 -0.96 -29.83 16.69
CA GLU A 271 -1.00 -29.55 18.13
C GLU A 271 -0.65 -28.08 18.48
N SER A 272 -0.20 -27.31 17.49
CA SER A 272 0.10 -25.88 17.63
C SER A 272 -1.17 -25.05 17.87
N LYS A 273 -1.03 -23.97 18.65
CA LYS A 273 -2.05 -22.92 18.80
C LYS A 273 -2.08 -21.97 17.62
N SER A 274 -1.00 -21.92 16.84
CA SER A 274 -0.95 -21.17 15.58
C SER A 274 -1.80 -21.86 14.51
N ASP A 275 -2.50 -21.06 13.71
CA ASP A 275 -3.11 -21.59 12.48
C ASP A 275 -1.99 -22.10 11.55
N THR A 276 -2.24 -23.21 10.87
CA THR A 276 -1.23 -23.89 10.05
C THR A 276 -1.75 -24.22 8.66
N LEU A 277 -0.98 -23.84 7.63
CA LEU A 277 -1.15 -24.28 6.26
C LEU A 277 -0.05 -25.28 5.88
N LEU A 278 -0.46 -26.50 5.57
CA LEU A 278 0.41 -27.57 5.05
C LEU A 278 0.33 -27.61 3.53
N LEU A 279 1.49 -27.57 2.87
CA LEU A 279 1.64 -27.69 1.42
C LEU A 279 2.50 -28.92 1.11
N TYR A 280 1.89 -30.00 0.65
CA TYR A 280 2.61 -31.25 0.35
C TYR A 280 2.70 -31.47 -1.15
N ASP A 281 3.88 -31.25 -1.74
CA ASP A 281 4.20 -31.63 -3.10
C ASP A 281 4.98 -32.94 -3.12
N ALA A 282 4.24 -34.04 -3.02
CA ALA A 282 4.76 -35.40 -3.00
C ALA A 282 3.72 -36.38 -3.54
N CYS A 283 4.16 -37.58 -3.94
CA CYS A 283 3.22 -38.64 -4.30
C CYS A 283 2.49 -39.16 -3.05
N HIS A 284 1.21 -39.55 -3.19
CA HIS A 284 0.37 -40.03 -2.09
C HIS A 284 0.18 -39.03 -0.92
N SER A 285 0.38 -37.74 -1.18
CA SER A 285 0.39 -36.65 -0.20
C SER A 285 -0.91 -36.44 0.59
N ALA A 286 -2.04 -36.96 0.09
CA ALA A 286 -3.35 -36.82 0.74
C ALA A 286 -3.66 -37.92 1.77
N ASN A 287 -2.74 -38.86 2.02
CA ASN A 287 -2.91 -39.91 3.02
C ASN A 287 -2.59 -39.40 4.44
N THR A 288 -3.36 -38.42 4.90
CA THR A 288 -3.19 -37.77 6.20
C THR A 288 -4.38 -38.09 7.10
N ALA A 289 -4.12 -38.53 8.33
CA ALA A 289 -5.17 -38.69 9.34
C ALA A 289 -5.77 -37.31 9.68
N ILE A 290 -7.08 -37.25 9.88
CA ILE A 290 -7.80 -36.04 10.34
C ILE A 290 -7.85 -36.10 11.86
N SER A 291 -7.36 -35.07 12.54
CA SER A 291 -7.49 -34.95 13.99
C SER A 291 -8.85 -34.34 14.33
N LEU A 292 -9.68 -35.07 15.07
CA LEU A 292 -11.08 -34.68 15.35
C LEU A 292 -11.23 -33.75 16.56
N ASP A 293 -10.17 -33.56 17.37
CA ASP A 293 -10.20 -32.77 18.60
C ASP A 293 -9.02 -31.77 18.64
N PRO A 294 -9.19 -30.55 18.07
CA PRO A 294 -8.18 -29.50 18.09
C PRO A 294 -7.78 -29.07 19.51
N PRO A 295 -6.52 -28.66 19.75
CA PRO A 295 -6.22 -27.71 20.81
C PRO A 295 -7.09 -26.45 20.62
N ALA A 296 -7.62 -25.90 21.70
CA ALA A 296 -8.66 -24.87 21.65
C ALA A 296 -8.30 -23.67 20.75
N GLY A 297 -8.84 -23.62 19.53
CA GLY A 297 -8.96 -22.41 18.70
C GLY A 297 -8.08 -22.29 17.45
N SER A 298 -7.30 -23.31 17.06
CA SER A 298 -6.49 -23.27 15.83
C SER A 298 -7.15 -23.99 14.64
N VAL A 299 -6.72 -23.63 13.43
CA VAL A 299 -7.12 -24.25 12.15
C VAL A 299 -5.89 -24.81 11.45
N THR A 300 -5.96 -26.07 11.01
CA THR A 300 -4.95 -26.67 10.13
C THR A 300 -5.58 -27.04 8.79
N GLU A 301 -5.09 -26.43 7.71
CA GLU A 301 -5.47 -26.78 6.34
C GLU A 301 -4.32 -27.45 5.60
N LEU A 302 -4.65 -28.44 4.77
CA LEU A 302 -3.72 -29.11 3.88
C LEU A 302 -4.11 -28.85 2.43
N ILE A 303 -3.13 -28.49 1.61
CA ILE A 303 -3.18 -28.67 0.15
C ILE A 303 -2.09 -29.66 -0.26
N ALA A 304 -2.53 -30.77 -0.84
CA ALA A 304 -1.69 -31.85 -1.33
C ALA A 304 -1.67 -31.82 -2.87
N ALA A 305 -0.50 -31.96 -3.48
CA ALA A 305 -0.31 -31.94 -4.94
C ALA A 305 -1.03 -33.07 -5.66
N CYS A 306 -1.22 -34.20 -4.97
CA CYS A 306 -1.92 -35.35 -5.49
C CYS A 306 -2.80 -36.02 -4.44
N GLY A 307 -3.89 -36.65 -4.91
CA GLY A 307 -4.70 -37.54 -4.11
C GLY A 307 -3.98 -38.84 -3.71
N PHE A 308 -4.65 -39.66 -2.92
CA PHE A 308 -4.13 -40.90 -2.30
C PHE A 308 -3.47 -41.90 -3.28
N GLU A 309 -3.75 -41.82 -4.59
CA GLU A 309 -3.32 -42.80 -5.61
C GLU A 309 -2.51 -42.21 -6.78
N ALA A 310 -2.06 -40.96 -6.71
CA ALA A 310 -1.47 -40.27 -7.85
C ALA A 310 0.01 -39.88 -7.67
N ILE A 311 0.72 -39.78 -8.79
CA ILE A 311 2.13 -39.35 -8.87
C ILE A 311 2.17 -37.83 -9.09
N ALA A 312 2.89 -37.11 -8.23
CA ALA A 312 3.15 -35.69 -8.39
C ALA A 312 4.16 -35.46 -9.54
N ARG A 313 3.94 -34.43 -10.36
CA ARG A 313 4.81 -34.07 -11.50
C ARG A 313 5.69 -32.89 -11.15
N THR A 314 6.89 -32.86 -11.73
CA THR A 314 7.82 -31.73 -11.69
C THR A 314 7.73 -30.89 -12.97
N GLY A 315 8.19 -29.63 -12.93
CA GLY A 315 8.29 -28.72 -14.08
C GLY A 315 7.20 -27.63 -14.13
N GLU A 316 7.12 -26.87 -15.23
CA GLU A 316 6.31 -25.64 -15.33
C GLU A 316 4.80 -25.79 -15.02
N ASN A 317 4.28 -27.02 -15.06
CA ASN A 317 2.89 -27.35 -14.76
C ASN A 317 2.74 -28.23 -13.50
N SER A 318 3.79 -28.31 -12.67
CA SER A 318 3.76 -28.94 -11.35
C SER A 318 2.78 -28.22 -10.43
N PHE A 319 2.42 -28.89 -9.34
CA PHE A 319 1.58 -28.29 -8.31
C PHE A 319 2.26 -27.02 -7.76
N THR A 320 3.51 -27.11 -7.34
CA THR A 320 4.26 -25.96 -6.79
C THR A 320 4.38 -24.81 -7.78
N SER A 321 4.66 -25.07 -9.06
CA SER A 321 4.72 -24.03 -10.09
C SER A 321 3.38 -23.31 -10.27
N VAL A 322 2.27 -24.06 -10.39
CA VAL A 322 0.94 -23.49 -10.55
C VAL A 322 0.47 -22.77 -9.29
N PHE A 323 0.72 -23.34 -8.12
CA PHE A 323 0.42 -22.74 -6.83
C PHE A 323 1.15 -21.40 -6.66
N THR A 324 2.46 -21.39 -6.91
CA THR A 324 3.30 -20.16 -6.87
C THR A 324 2.74 -19.08 -7.78
N ARG A 325 2.30 -19.45 -8.99
CA ARG A 325 1.73 -18.50 -9.96
C ARG A 325 0.39 -17.92 -9.50
N GLU A 326 -0.48 -18.74 -8.94
CA GLU A 326 -1.76 -18.28 -8.39
C GLU A 326 -1.58 -17.45 -7.12
N LEU A 327 -0.61 -17.82 -6.29
CA LEU A 327 -0.24 -17.09 -5.07
C LEU A 327 0.30 -15.70 -5.43
N SER A 328 1.23 -15.60 -6.39
CA SER A 328 1.75 -14.32 -6.88
C SER A 328 0.65 -13.43 -7.48
N SER A 329 -0.27 -14.01 -8.26
CA SER A 329 -1.42 -13.30 -8.80
C SER A 329 -2.40 -12.82 -7.71
N ALA A 330 -2.54 -13.59 -6.64
CA ALA A 330 -3.40 -13.23 -5.52
C ALA A 330 -2.80 -12.09 -4.68
N ALA A 331 -1.47 -12.04 -4.52
CA ALA A 331 -0.80 -10.97 -3.76
C ALA A 331 -1.17 -9.57 -4.25
N THR A 332 -1.35 -9.39 -5.57
CA THR A 332 -1.74 -8.09 -6.15
C THR A 332 -3.23 -7.75 -6.01
N GLN A 333 -4.05 -8.73 -5.62
CA GLN A 333 -5.50 -8.60 -5.45
C GLN A 333 -5.91 -8.47 -3.97
N GLY A 334 -4.94 -8.47 -3.05
CA GLY A 334 -5.16 -8.44 -1.61
C GLY A 334 -5.39 -9.81 -0.99
N ALA A 335 -6.27 -9.88 0.01
CA ALA A 335 -6.53 -11.09 0.77
C ALA A 335 -7.17 -12.21 -0.08
N VAL A 336 -6.64 -13.43 0.04
CA VAL A 336 -7.14 -14.64 -0.62
C VAL A 336 -7.30 -15.77 0.37
N SER A 337 -8.45 -16.45 0.37
CA SER A 337 -8.59 -17.67 1.16
C SER A 337 -7.84 -18.84 0.54
N VAL A 338 -7.30 -19.74 1.36
CA VAL A 338 -6.67 -20.99 0.92
C VAL A 338 -7.65 -21.81 0.07
N SER A 339 -8.94 -21.82 0.44
CA SER A 339 -10.04 -22.36 -0.39
C SER A 339 -10.06 -21.81 -1.82
N ARG A 340 -10.01 -20.48 -1.96
CA ARG A 340 -10.09 -19.79 -3.26
C ARG A 340 -8.82 -20.02 -4.05
N LEU A 341 -7.66 -19.98 -3.40
CA LEU A 341 -6.37 -20.26 -4.01
C LEU A 341 -6.33 -21.69 -4.57
N TYR A 342 -6.75 -22.68 -3.78
CA TYR A 342 -6.90 -24.06 -4.23
C TYR A 342 -7.80 -24.19 -5.46
N ASN A 343 -8.97 -23.53 -5.47
CA ASN A 343 -9.88 -23.58 -6.62
C ASN A 343 -9.25 -22.97 -7.89
N ARG A 344 -8.45 -21.91 -7.76
CA ARG A 344 -7.70 -21.32 -8.88
C ARG A 344 -6.65 -22.30 -9.42
N VAL A 345 -5.87 -22.93 -8.53
CA VAL A 345 -4.88 -23.96 -8.88
C VAL A 345 -5.54 -25.13 -9.60
N LEU A 346 -6.63 -25.67 -9.05
CA LEU A 346 -7.39 -26.76 -9.63
C LEU A 346 -7.95 -26.39 -11.02
N ALA A 347 -8.55 -25.22 -11.16
CA ALA A 347 -9.09 -24.76 -12.44
C ALA A 347 -8.01 -24.66 -13.51
N ARG A 348 -6.83 -24.16 -13.14
CA ARG A 348 -5.68 -24.00 -14.04
C ARG A 348 -5.08 -25.34 -14.46
N LEU A 349 -4.90 -26.27 -13.51
CA LEU A 349 -4.43 -27.63 -13.82
C LEU A 349 -5.42 -28.40 -14.71
N ARG A 350 -6.74 -28.22 -14.50
CA ARG A 350 -7.80 -28.84 -15.32
C ARG A 350 -7.86 -28.30 -16.74
N ASN A 351 -7.59 -27.01 -16.91
CA ASN A 351 -7.66 -26.33 -18.21
C ASN A 351 -6.35 -26.41 -19.01
N ASN A 352 -5.32 -27.07 -18.47
CA ASN A 352 -4.09 -27.32 -19.18
C ASN A 352 -4.29 -28.33 -20.34
N ARG A 353 -3.58 -28.14 -21.45
CA ARG A 353 -3.61 -29.04 -22.62
C ARG A 353 -3.15 -30.46 -22.25
N ASP A 354 -2.27 -30.59 -21.26
CA ASP A 354 -1.70 -31.88 -20.79
C ASP A 354 -2.48 -32.53 -19.63
N ARG A 355 -3.73 -32.09 -19.40
CA ARG A 355 -4.59 -32.51 -18.26
C ARG A 355 -4.71 -34.01 -18.02
N LYS A 356 -4.51 -34.85 -19.05
CA LYS A 356 -4.64 -36.31 -18.95
C LYS A 356 -3.57 -36.94 -18.03
N THR A 357 -2.50 -36.20 -17.75
CA THR A 357 -1.37 -36.67 -16.93
C THR A 357 -1.22 -35.91 -15.62
N ASN A 358 -2.09 -34.94 -15.35
CA ASN A 358 -2.02 -34.11 -14.14
C ASN A 358 -2.68 -34.84 -12.97
N ALA A 359 -1.97 -34.93 -11.86
CA ALA A 359 -2.60 -35.31 -10.59
C ALA A 359 -3.62 -34.23 -10.18
N THR A 360 -4.74 -34.66 -9.60
CA THR A 360 -5.71 -33.73 -9.02
C THR A 360 -5.22 -33.37 -7.62
N PRO A 361 -4.92 -32.09 -7.34
CA PRO A 361 -4.59 -31.68 -5.99
C PRO A 361 -5.81 -31.87 -5.09
N VAL A 362 -5.56 -32.07 -3.80
CA VAL A 362 -6.58 -32.28 -2.77
C VAL A 362 -6.44 -31.20 -1.72
N ARG A 363 -7.57 -30.69 -1.23
CA ARG A 363 -7.61 -29.83 -0.06
C ARG A 363 -8.40 -30.49 1.06
N CYS A 364 -7.83 -30.50 2.26
CA CYS A 364 -8.44 -31.05 3.46
C CYS A 364 -8.35 -30.02 4.59
N THR A 365 -9.37 -29.94 5.43
CA THR A 365 -9.29 -29.27 6.73
C THR A 365 -9.03 -30.35 7.76
N LEU A 366 -7.83 -30.37 8.33
CA LEU A 366 -7.36 -31.41 9.26
C LEU A 366 -7.76 -31.10 10.70
N VAL A 367 -7.75 -29.82 11.04
CA VAL A 367 -8.13 -29.28 12.35
C VAL A 367 -9.03 -28.07 12.10
N SER A 368 -10.19 -27.99 12.76
CA SER A 368 -11.13 -26.86 12.62
C SER A 368 -11.76 -26.49 13.95
N ASP A 369 -11.79 -25.20 14.25
CA ASP A 369 -12.50 -24.62 15.38
C ASP A 369 -14.03 -24.55 15.19
N ASN A 370 -14.59 -25.22 14.17
CA ASN A 370 -16.00 -25.20 13.70
C ASN A 370 -16.52 -23.84 13.20
N ASP A 371 -15.73 -22.78 13.32
CA ASP A 371 -16.18 -21.39 13.20
C ASP A 371 -15.48 -20.63 12.06
N ARG A 372 -14.27 -21.03 11.66
CA ARG A 372 -13.53 -20.48 10.51
C ARG A 372 -13.68 -21.39 9.28
N THR A 373 -14.02 -20.80 8.14
CA THR A 373 -14.26 -21.54 6.89
C THR A 373 -13.00 -21.79 6.07
N SER A 374 -12.00 -20.89 6.18
CA SER A 374 -10.67 -21.10 5.60
C SER A 374 -9.62 -20.11 6.12
N ILE A 375 -8.35 -20.51 6.16
CA ILE A 375 -7.19 -19.63 6.35
C ILE A 375 -7.16 -18.58 5.23
N ILE A 376 -6.86 -17.32 5.60
CA ILE A 376 -6.68 -16.20 4.68
C ILE A 376 -5.18 -15.89 4.57
N LEU A 377 -4.73 -15.68 3.34
CA LEU A 377 -3.38 -15.20 3.02
C LEU A 377 -3.49 -13.78 2.48
N GLU A 378 -2.78 -12.85 3.09
CA GLU A 378 -2.60 -11.50 2.57
C GLU A 378 -1.16 -11.02 2.85
N PRO A 379 -0.65 -10.07 2.05
CA PRO A 379 0.65 -9.49 2.32
C PRO A 379 0.71 -8.81 3.68
N LEU A 380 1.74 -9.09 4.48
CA LEU A 380 2.01 -8.33 5.70
C LEU A 380 2.40 -6.91 5.28
N LEU A 381 1.70 -5.92 5.87
CA LEU A 381 2.07 -4.52 5.72
C LEU A 381 3.52 -4.35 6.21
N PRO A 382 4.41 -3.73 5.42
CA PRO A 382 5.74 -3.45 5.89
C PRO A 382 5.65 -2.61 7.17
N PRO A 383 6.57 -2.81 8.15
CA PRO A 383 6.67 -1.92 9.30
C PRO A 383 6.72 -0.48 8.77
N PRO A 384 5.92 0.46 9.31
CA PRO A 384 5.93 1.81 8.81
C PRO A 384 7.35 2.35 8.96
N VAL A 385 8.03 2.53 7.82
CA VAL A 385 9.23 3.36 7.76
C VAL A 385 8.76 4.72 8.25
N ILE A 386 9.31 5.18 9.37
CA ILE A 386 9.06 6.53 9.89
C ILE A 386 9.71 7.50 8.90
N ALA A 387 9.07 7.69 7.76
CA ALA A 387 9.23 8.84 6.90
C ALA A 387 8.19 9.83 7.38
N SER A 388 8.65 10.80 8.18
CA SER A 388 7.90 12.03 8.35
C SER A 388 7.66 12.60 6.95
N HIS A 389 6.41 12.71 6.55
CA HIS A 389 5.78 13.87 5.92
C HIS A 389 4.63 13.45 5.00
N GLN A 390 3.46 13.97 5.38
CA GLN A 390 2.36 14.38 4.52
C GLN A 390 1.58 13.26 3.82
N SER A 391 0.52 12.86 4.53
CA SER A 391 -0.83 12.61 4.02
C SER A 391 -0.97 12.74 2.50
N SER A 392 -0.90 11.58 1.82
CA SER A 392 -1.45 11.39 0.48
C SER A 392 -2.73 10.60 0.64
N GLU A 393 -3.85 11.32 0.73
CA GLU A 393 -5.17 10.79 0.42
C GLU A 393 -5.16 10.43 -1.07
N LEU A 394 -5.32 9.15 -1.40
CA LEU A 394 -5.79 8.66 -2.71
C LEU A 394 -6.01 7.14 -2.63
N LEU A 395 -7.18 6.77 -2.12
CA LEU A 395 -7.85 5.51 -2.45
C LEU A 395 -9.34 5.87 -2.64
N ASP A 396 -9.73 6.10 -3.89
CA ASP A 396 -11.13 6.17 -4.34
C ASP A 396 -11.77 4.77 -4.32
N ASP A 397 -11.65 4.03 -3.21
CA ASP A 397 -12.45 2.84 -2.99
C ASP A 397 -13.79 3.29 -2.43
N VAL A 398 -14.75 3.52 -3.33
CA VAL A 398 -16.15 3.74 -2.98
C VAL A 398 -16.66 2.47 -2.30
N ASN A 399 -16.60 2.44 -0.97
CA ASN A 399 -17.15 1.35 -0.16
C ASN A 399 -18.65 1.20 -0.47
N ALA A 400 -19.01 0.17 -1.23
CA ALA A 400 -20.41 -0.14 -1.53
C ALA A 400 -21.09 -0.69 -0.27
N VAL A 401 -22.03 0.07 0.30
CA VAL A 401 -22.82 -0.36 1.46
C VAL A 401 -24.07 -1.11 0.98
N TYR A 402 -24.07 -2.43 1.11
CA TYR A 402 -25.24 -3.26 0.82
C TYR A 402 -26.15 -3.41 2.05
N ASN A 403 -27.39 -2.94 1.94
CA ASN A 403 -28.42 -3.17 2.96
C ASN A 403 -29.13 -4.50 2.70
N ILE A 404 -28.84 -5.51 3.52
CA ILE A 404 -29.47 -6.84 3.41
C ILE A 404 -30.62 -6.92 4.41
N GLY A 405 -31.86 -6.91 3.90
CA GLY A 405 -33.06 -7.17 4.70
C GLY A 405 -33.37 -8.67 4.74
N ILE A 406 -33.48 -9.25 5.94
CA ILE A 406 -33.79 -10.67 6.12
C ILE A 406 -35.20 -10.80 6.65
N VAL A 407 -36.07 -11.41 5.86
CA VAL A 407 -37.47 -11.67 6.23
C VAL A 407 -37.61 -13.15 6.53
N LYS A 408 -37.94 -13.48 7.78
CA LYS A 408 -38.24 -14.85 8.20
C LYS A 408 -39.75 -15.05 8.29
N ARG A 409 -40.24 -16.16 7.74
CA ARG A 409 -41.62 -16.61 7.94
C ARG A 409 -41.73 -17.30 9.32
N GLY A 410 -42.12 -16.55 10.35
CA GLY A 410 -42.40 -17.06 11.71
C GLY A 410 -41.75 -16.27 12.86
N LEU A 411 -42.45 -16.20 14.01
CA LEU A 411 -42.22 -15.24 15.11
C LEU A 411 -41.04 -15.55 16.07
N LYS A 412 -40.39 -16.72 15.98
CA LYS A 412 -39.24 -17.07 16.86
C LYS A 412 -37.95 -17.13 16.06
N MET A 413 -36.95 -16.34 16.44
CA MET A 413 -35.54 -16.65 16.12
C MET A 413 -35.23 -18.00 16.75
N GLY A 414 -35.02 -19.03 15.92
CA GLY A 414 -34.45 -20.28 16.41
C GLY A 414 -32.94 -20.10 16.54
N ASP A 415 -32.21 -21.22 16.62
CA ASP A 415 -30.73 -21.25 16.60
C ASP A 415 -30.15 -20.31 15.53
N THR A 416 -29.53 -19.22 15.99
CA THR A 416 -28.91 -18.19 15.16
C THR A 416 -27.61 -18.68 14.51
N SER A 417 -27.13 -19.87 14.88
CA SER A 417 -25.92 -20.49 14.33
C SER A 417 -26.00 -20.74 12.82
N VAL A 418 -27.19 -21.05 12.29
CA VAL A 418 -27.37 -21.20 10.83
C VAL A 418 -27.13 -19.89 10.10
N PHE A 419 -27.61 -18.78 10.67
CA PHE A 419 -27.44 -17.46 10.08
C PHE A 419 -25.99 -16.95 10.21
N LEU A 420 -25.34 -17.20 11.35
CA LEU A 420 -23.91 -16.96 11.53
C LEU A 420 -23.07 -17.75 10.52
N LYS A 421 -23.35 -19.04 10.32
CA LYS A 421 -22.68 -19.86 9.30
C LYS A 421 -22.87 -19.31 7.89
N TRP A 422 -24.02 -18.70 7.62
CA TRP A 422 -24.26 -18.01 6.35
C TRP A 422 -23.44 -16.71 6.23
N LEU A 423 -23.38 -15.88 7.28
CA LEU A 423 -22.55 -14.67 7.32
C LEU A 423 -21.05 -15.01 7.17
N LEU A 424 -20.57 -16.07 7.80
CA LEU A 424 -19.19 -16.58 7.68
C LEU A 424 -18.84 -17.03 6.25
N ARG A 425 -19.83 -17.18 5.36
CA ARG A 425 -19.65 -17.46 3.92
C ARG A 425 -19.75 -16.22 3.04
N ALA A 426 -20.00 -15.03 3.59
CA ALA A 426 -20.10 -13.82 2.77
C ALA A 426 -18.76 -13.51 2.06
N PRO A 427 -18.77 -12.85 0.90
CA PRO A 427 -17.56 -12.52 0.11
C PRO A 427 -16.47 -11.78 0.93
N SER A 428 -15.19 -12.02 0.64
CA SER A 428 -14.04 -11.55 1.44
C SER A 428 -13.87 -10.03 1.49
N ASP A 429 -14.42 -9.32 0.52
CA ASP A 429 -14.50 -7.86 0.39
C ASP A 429 -15.56 -7.22 1.30
N VAL A 430 -16.40 -8.01 1.98
CA VAL A 430 -17.31 -7.48 3.01
C VAL A 430 -16.51 -7.20 4.29
N ILE A 431 -16.14 -5.92 4.46
CA ILE A 431 -15.35 -5.38 5.57
C ILE A 431 -16.15 -5.14 6.86
N ASP A 432 -17.46 -4.97 6.75
CA ASP A 432 -18.35 -4.72 7.88
C ASP A 432 -19.75 -5.28 7.63
N VAL A 433 -20.39 -5.77 8.70
CA VAL A 433 -21.79 -6.15 8.73
C VAL A 433 -22.48 -5.37 9.84
N GLN A 434 -23.34 -4.43 9.43
CA GLN A 434 -24.16 -3.65 10.36
C GLN A 434 -25.56 -4.25 10.46
N LEU A 435 -25.94 -4.68 11.66
CA LEU A 435 -27.30 -5.11 11.94
C LEU A 435 -28.15 -3.89 12.29
N ARG A 436 -29.03 -3.49 11.36
CA ARG A 436 -30.01 -2.43 11.61
C ARG A 436 -31.37 -3.04 11.90
N ARG A 437 -32.00 -2.59 12.99
CA ARG A 437 -33.40 -2.92 13.28
C ARG A 437 -34.27 -1.97 12.46
N ILE A 438 -35.11 -2.52 11.59
CA ILE A 438 -36.12 -1.74 10.88
C ILE A 438 -37.40 -1.84 11.72
N ASN A 439 -37.79 -0.74 12.37
CA ASN A 439 -39.08 -0.64 13.07
C ASN A 439 -40.17 -0.49 12.02
N ILE A 440 -41.03 -1.50 11.92
CA ILE A 440 -42.23 -1.45 11.09
C ILE A 440 -43.32 -0.90 12.01
N GLN A 441 -43.86 0.29 11.71
CA GLN A 441 -45.07 0.78 12.35
C GLN A 441 -46.23 0.60 11.38
N LYS A 442 -47.26 -0.13 11.83
CA LYS A 442 -48.54 -0.22 11.11
C LYS A 442 -49.23 1.14 11.18
N GLN A 443 -49.44 1.81 10.04
CA GLN A 443 -50.42 2.90 9.98
C GLN A 443 -51.81 2.27 10.16
N THR A 444 -52.38 2.43 11.35
CA THR A 444 -53.80 2.11 11.56
C THR A 444 -54.62 3.09 10.72
N SER A 445 -55.40 2.57 9.77
CA SER A 445 -56.38 3.35 9.04
C SER A 445 -57.30 4.07 10.02
N SER A 446 -57.28 5.40 10.00
CA SER A 446 -58.28 6.23 10.67
C SER A 446 -59.66 5.89 10.09
N ASN A 447 -60.45 5.10 10.82
CA ASN A 447 -61.88 5.00 10.59
C ASN A 447 -62.48 6.38 10.85
N GLY A 448 -62.76 7.12 9.77
CA GLY A 448 -63.60 8.30 9.82
C GLY A 448 -65.01 7.90 10.26
N GLY A 449 -65.33 8.20 11.51
CA GLY A 449 -66.72 8.29 11.94
C GLY A 449 -67.35 9.52 11.31
N HIS A 450 -68.26 9.31 10.36
CA HIS A 450 -69.30 10.29 10.06
C HIS A 450 -70.58 9.82 10.76
N GLU A 451 -70.84 10.39 11.93
CA GLU A 451 -72.20 10.60 12.43
C GLU A 451 -72.72 11.92 11.85
N SER A 452 -73.77 11.83 11.03
CA SER A 452 -74.91 12.77 10.96
C SER A 452 -76.04 12.10 10.19
#